data_AF-A0A167II36-F1
#
_entry.id   AF-A0A167II36-F1
#
_cell.length_a   1.000
_cell.length_b   1.000
_cell.length_c   1.000
_cell.angle_alpha   90.00
_cell.angle_beta   90.00
_cell.angle_gamma   90.00
#
_symmetry.space_group_name_H-M   'P 1'
#
loop_
_entity.id
_entity.type
_entity.pdbx_description
1 polymer ?
#
loop_
_entity_poly.entity_id
_entity_poly.type
_entity_poly.pdbx_seq_one_letter_code
_entity_poly.pdbx_strand_id
1 'polypeptide(L)'
;MTLQEDGSGRMAIEMDLSEMMAFGGDLMKDSIPKRIDSIISFKQFLEEKKDSIATLPEAEQRKLKKLENYKLHMVIDTDEGTMVFDMFTDFSNVAEANELMNGMQNSSRLMPSMGDTNVSKTEDASGEVFGTSFSFTNDVFKRDAYIIDEAAHKKQLDSMQGMEAFMGSSTYKLKYTFPKKIKEASVEDATFSLDGKTIVIERSFTAYIRNPDVLDLEVILENE
;
A
#
# COMPACT_ATOMS: atom_id res chain seq x y z
N MET A 1 -6.10 -4.81 5.06
CA MET A 1 -7.50 -4.31 5.05
C MET A 1 -8.29 -5.00 6.13
N THR A 2 -9.21 -4.28 6.78
CA THR A 2 -10.14 -4.82 7.77
C THR A 2 -11.56 -4.59 7.26
N LEU A 3 -12.36 -5.64 7.17
CA LEU A 3 -13.76 -5.61 6.76
C LEU A 3 -14.69 -5.78 7.96
N GLN A 4 -15.82 -5.08 7.90
CA GLN A 4 -16.93 -5.18 8.86
C GLN A 4 -18.12 -5.93 8.24
N GLU A 5 -19.08 -6.33 9.08
CA GLU A 5 -20.27 -7.09 8.65
C GLU A 5 -21.14 -6.33 7.66
N ASP A 6 -21.20 -5.00 7.76
CA ASP A 6 -21.97 -4.14 6.87
C ASP A 6 -21.26 -3.85 5.53
N GLY A 7 -20.09 -4.46 5.30
CA GLY A 7 -19.28 -4.26 4.11
C GLY A 7 -18.38 -3.01 4.16
N SER A 8 -18.49 -2.19 5.21
CA SER A 8 -17.56 -1.09 5.47
C SER A 8 -16.23 -1.61 5.99
N GLY A 9 -15.23 -0.74 6.10
CA GLY A 9 -13.94 -1.14 6.61
C GLY A 9 -12.86 -0.09 6.52
N ARG A 10 -11.62 -0.54 6.73
CA ARG A 10 -10.41 0.26 6.60
C ARG A 10 -9.42 -0.44 5.69
N MET A 11 -8.84 0.32 4.78
CA MET A 11 -7.65 -0.10 4.04
C MET A 11 -6.45 0.70 4.50
N ALA A 12 -5.29 0.05 4.48
CA ALA A 12 -4.03 0.58 4.95
C ALA A 12 -2.91 0.02 4.07
N ILE A 13 -1.95 0.86 3.72
CA ILE A 13 -0.67 0.45 3.17
C ILE A 13 0.40 0.91 4.14
N GLU A 14 1.10 -0.08 4.69
CA GLU A 14 2.21 0.12 5.61
C GLU A 14 3.52 -0.06 4.85
N MET A 15 4.45 0.87 5.05
CA MET A 15 5.84 0.77 4.62
C MET A 15 6.73 0.76 5.86
N ASP A 16 7.35 -0.39 6.11
CA ASP A 16 8.34 -0.55 7.17
C ASP A 16 9.74 -0.33 6.58
N LEU A 17 10.39 0.75 7.02
CA LEU A 17 11.74 1.15 6.64
C LEU A 17 12.73 1.00 7.80
N SER A 18 12.34 0.29 8.85
CA SER A 18 13.17 0.10 10.06
C SER A 18 14.48 -0.62 9.74
N GLU A 19 14.47 -1.57 8.80
CA GLU A 19 15.71 -2.22 8.32
C GLU A 19 16.66 -1.22 7.66
N MET A 20 16.14 -0.29 6.84
CA MET A 20 16.95 0.77 6.24
C MET A 20 17.54 1.70 7.31
N MET A 21 16.78 2.00 8.37
CA MET A 21 17.28 2.75 9.53
C MET A 21 18.39 2.01 10.28
N ALA A 22 18.31 0.68 10.37
CA ALA A 22 19.36 -0.12 11.02
C ALA A 22 20.70 -0.05 10.26
N PHE A 23 20.68 0.04 8.92
CA PHE A 23 21.89 0.09 8.09
C PHE A 23 22.39 1.51 7.76
N GLY A 24 21.49 2.49 7.65
CA GLY A 24 21.80 3.85 7.21
C GLY A 24 21.43 4.96 8.20
N GLY A 25 20.80 4.62 9.33
CA GLY A 25 20.30 5.58 10.30
C GLY A 25 21.39 6.44 10.93
N ASP A 26 22.60 5.89 11.14
CA ASP A 26 23.73 6.66 11.67
C ASP A 26 24.19 7.79 10.73
N LEU A 27 24.02 7.62 9.41
CA LEU A 27 24.32 8.67 8.42
C LEU A 27 23.23 9.73 8.36
N MET A 28 22.03 9.42 8.83
CA MET A 28 20.84 10.27 8.76
C MET A 28 20.42 10.82 10.13
N LYS A 29 21.11 10.44 11.22
CA LYS A 29 20.78 10.75 12.62
C LYS A 29 20.64 12.25 12.90
N ASP A 30 21.45 13.08 12.24
CA ASP A 30 21.41 14.54 12.41
C ASP A 30 20.32 15.22 11.56
N SER A 31 19.76 14.51 10.57
CA SER A 31 18.76 15.03 9.62
C SER A 31 17.35 14.53 9.89
N ILE A 32 17.20 13.47 10.69
CA ILE A 32 15.91 12.86 11.04
C ILE A 32 15.58 13.18 12.51
N PRO A 33 14.34 13.61 12.81
CA PRO A 33 13.93 13.86 14.20
C PRO A 33 14.06 12.60 15.06
N LYS A 34 14.49 12.80 16.32
CA LYS A 34 14.79 11.70 17.23
C LYS A 34 13.61 10.75 17.45
N ARG A 35 12.41 11.32 17.63
CA ARG A 35 11.15 10.58 17.81
C ARG A 35 9.98 11.37 17.23
N ILE A 36 9.18 10.73 16.38
CA ILE A 36 7.92 11.22 15.83
C ILE A 36 6.88 10.10 15.97
N ASP A 37 5.71 10.48 16.45
CA ASP A 37 4.48 9.71 16.32
C ASP A 37 3.38 10.69 15.96
N SER A 38 2.90 10.67 14.73
CA SER A 38 1.99 11.70 14.22
C SER A 38 1.06 11.19 13.15
N ILE A 39 -0.20 11.62 13.22
CA ILE A 39 -1.20 11.37 12.18
C ILE A 39 -1.46 12.67 11.43
N ILE A 40 -1.19 12.67 10.14
CA ILE A 40 -1.45 13.78 9.22
C ILE A 40 -2.73 13.46 8.45
N SER A 41 -3.72 14.33 8.55
CA SER A 41 -4.95 14.27 7.74
C SER A 41 -4.73 15.02 6.42
N PHE A 42 -4.81 14.32 5.28
CA PHE A 42 -4.66 14.99 3.99
C PHE A 42 -5.74 16.05 3.77
N LYS A 43 -6.97 15.82 4.24
CA LYS A 43 -8.02 16.86 4.22
C LYS A 43 -7.59 18.16 4.89
N GLN A 44 -6.98 18.07 6.07
CA GLN A 44 -6.50 19.25 6.80
C GLN A 44 -5.32 19.90 6.07
N PHE A 45 -4.36 19.09 5.64
CA PHE A 45 -3.20 19.55 4.88
C PHE A 45 -3.60 20.29 3.59
N LEU A 46 -4.57 19.75 2.84
CA LEU A 46 -5.06 20.35 1.60
C LEU A 46 -5.77 21.68 1.85
N GLU A 47 -6.54 21.80 2.94
CA GLU A 47 -7.18 23.08 3.31
C GLU A 47 -6.14 24.12 3.76
N GLU A 48 -5.15 23.70 4.57
CA GLU A 48 -4.05 24.57 5.02
C GLU A 48 -3.17 25.07 3.85
N LYS A 49 -2.99 24.25 2.82
CA LYS A 49 -2.18 24.58 1.63
C LYS A 49 -2.99 25.01 0.42
N LYS A 50 -4.28 25.31 0.59
CA LYS A 50 -5.22 25.63 -0.49
C LYS A 50 -4.73 26.72 -1.42
N ASP A 51 -4.16 27.81 -0.89
CA ASP A 51 -3.65 28.92 -1.69
C ASP A 51 -2.46 28.49 -2.58
N SER A 52 -1.57 27.64 -2.04
CA SER A 52 -0.45 27.09 -2.81
C SER A 52 -0.94 26.08 -3.85
N ILE A 53 -1.89 25.23 -3.49
CA ILE A 53 -2.48 24.22 -4.39
C ILE A 53 -3.24 24.89 -5.54
N ALA A 54 -3.89 26.03 -5.29
CA ALA A 54 -4.58 26.80 -6.32
C ALA A 54 -3.66 27.32 -7.43
N THR A 55 -2.35 27.41 -7.18
CA THR A 55 -1.35 27.79 -8.20
C THR A 55 -0.95 26.65 -9.14
N LEU A 56 -1.28 25.40 -8.79
CA LEU A 56 -0.95 24.22 -9.58
C LEU A 56 -1.91 24.06 -10.77
N PRO A 57 -1.51 23.38 -11.87
CA PRO A 57 -2.41 23.01 -12.94
C PRO A 57 -3.63 22.21 -12.43
N GLU A 58 -4.79 22.36 -13.06
CA GLU A 58 -6.02 21.67 -12.63
C GLU A 58 -5.88 20.15 -12.55
N ALA A 59 -5.08 19.57 -13.43
CA ALA A 59 -4.81 18.13 -13.43
C ALA A 59 -4.13 17.68 -12.12
N GLU A 60 -3.23 18.50 -11.57
CA GLU A 60 -2.56 18.24 -10.29
C GLU A 60 -3.49 18.51 -9.11
N GLN A 61 -4.28 19.58 -9.16
CA GLN A 61 -5.30 19.86 -8.14
C GLN A 61 -6.30 18.71 -8.02
N ARG A 62 -6.80 18.18 -9.14
CA ARG A 62 -7.70 17.03 -9.17
C ARG A 62 -7.06 15.78 -8.57
N LYS A 63 -5.76 15.56 -8.78
CA LYS A 63 -5.03 14.44 -8.17
C LYS A 63 -4.90 14.61 -6.66
N LEU A 64 -4.51 15.78 -6.19
CA LEU A 64 -4.40 16.08 -4.76
C LEU A 64 -5.75 15.95 -4.04
N LYS A 65 -6.84 16.38 -4.68
CA LYS A 65 -8.19 16.22 -4.12
C LYS A 65 -8.58 14.76 -3.90
N LYS A 66 -8.14 13.82 -4.76
CA LYS A 66 -8.38 12.38 -4.55
C LYS A 66 -7.74 11.84 -3.27
N LEU A 67 -6.77 12.56 -2.71
CA LEU A 67 -6.11 12.18 -1.47
C LEU A 67 -6.84 12.67 -0.20
N GLU A 68 -7.93 13.43 -0.33
CA GLU A 68 -8.58 14.10 0.81
C GLU A 68 -9.03 13.12 1.92
N ASN A 69 -9.39 11.89 1.56
CA ASN A 69 -9.90 10.89 2.50
C ASN A 69 -8.79 10.07 3.19
N TYR A 70 -7.52 10.30 2.85
CA TYR A 70 -6.40 9.56 3.43
C TYR A 70 -5.86 10.22 4.69
N LYS A 71 -5.32 9.37 5.55
CA LYS A 71 -4.52 9.77 6.70
C LYS A 71 -3.19 9.06 6.60
N LEU A 72 -2.12 9.76 6.97
CA LEU A 72 -0.78 9.20 7.07
C LEU A 72 -0.38 9.16 8.54
N HIS A 73 -0.15 7.98 9.08
CA HIS A 73 0.49 7.79 10.37
C HIS A 73 1.99 7.57 10.16
N MET A 74 2.79 8.39 10.81
CA MET A 74 4.25 8.32 10.77
C MET A 74 4.78 7.99 12.16
N VAL A 75 5.55 6.90 12.25
CA VAL A 75 6.26 6.49 13.46
C VAL A 75 7.74 6.42 13.13
N ILE A 76 8.53 7.30 13.75
CA ILE A 76 9.98 7.32 13.64
C ILE A 76 10.54 7.32 15.06
N ASP A 77 11.41 6.37 15.38
CA ASP A 77 12.17 6.38 16.62
C ASP A 77 13.60 5.94 16.31
N THR A 78 14.53 6.90 16.34
CA THR A 78 15.94 6.65 16.03
C THR A 78 16.69 5.87 17.10
N ASP A 79 16.19 5.86 18.34
CA ASP A 79 16.78 5.07 19.43
C ASP A 79 16.31 3.60 19.34
N GLU A 80 15.05 3.37 18.97
CA GLU A 80 14.50 2.03 18.75
C GLU A 80 14.81 1.46 17.36
N GLY A 81 15.28 2.30 16.42
CA GLY A 81 15.55 1.92 15.04
C GLY A 81 14.29 1.75 14.19
N THR A 82 13.17 2.33 14.62
CA THR A 82 11.85 2.16 14.00
C THR A 82 11.59 3.29 13.00
N MET A 83 11.13 2.93 11.80
CA MET A 83 10.60 3.89 10.83
C MET A 83 9.47 3.24 10.04
N VAL A 84 8.23 3.59 10.37
CA VAL A 84 7.02 3.04 9.77
C VAL A 84 6.12 4.17 9.29
N PHE A 85 5.63 4.01 8.06
CA PHE A 85 4.63 4.88 7.46
C PHE A 85 3.39 4.06 7.14
N ASP A 86 2.25 4.41 7.75
CA ASP A 86 0.96 3.77 7.49
C ASP A 86 0.00 4.80 6.86
N MET A 87 -0.29 4.61 5.57
CA MET A 87 -1.32 5.40 4.89
C MET A 87 -2.63 4.61 4.86
N PHE A 88 -3.66 5.16 5.49
CA PHE A 88 -4.93 4.47 5.64
C PHE A 88 -6.13 5.37 5.31
N THR A 89 -7.23 4.73 4.97
CA THR A 89 -8.52 5.36 4.72
C THR A 89 -9.66 4.40 5.07
N ASP A 90 -10.78 4.97 5.48
CA ASP A 90 -11.99 4.22 5.80
C ASP A 90 -12.91 4.22 4.56
N PHE A 91 -13.59 3.10 4.31
CA PHE A 91 -14.55 2.96 3.20
C PHE A 91 -15.89 2.45 3.72
N SER A 92 -16.97 2.85 3.05
CA SER A 92 -18.34 2.49 3.42
C SER A 92 -18.77 1.16 2.81
N ASN A 93 -18.16 0.76 1.69
CA ASN A 93 -18.39 -0.52 1.05
C ASN A 93 -17.16 -0.96 0.22
N VAL A 94 -17.09 -2.24 -0.14
CA VAL A 94 -15.93 -2.80 -0.87
C VAL A 94 -15.75 -2.20 -2.28
N ALA A 95 -16.80 -1.71 -2.93
CA ALA A 95 -16.65 -1.04 -4.22
C ALA A 95 -15.87 0.29 -4.07
N GLU A 96 -16.11 1.03 -2.99
CA GLU A 96 -15.33 2.23 -2.67
C GLU A 96 -13.85 1.90 -2.38
N ALA A 97 -13.56 0.75 -1.75
CA ALA A 97 -12.18 0.30 -1.54
C ALA A 97 -11.40 0.10 -2.85
N ASN A 98 -12.07 -0.29 -3.95
CA ASN A 98 -11.45 -0.40 -5.28
C ASN A 98 -11.07 0.98 -5.82
N GLU A 99 -11.96 1.96 -5.72
CA GLU A 99 -11.70 3.33 -6.17
C GLU A 99 -10.56 3.97 -5.38
N LEU A 100 -10.54 3.73 -4.07
CA LEU A 100 -9.49 4.19 -3.17
C LEU A 100 -8.15 3.52 -3.53
N MET A 101 -8.10 2.18 -3.70
CA MET A 101 -6.87 1.50 -4.13
C MET A 101 -6.31 2.07 -5.44
N ASN A 102 -7.18 2.28 -6.42
CA ASN A 102 -6.80 2.89 -7.70
C ASN A 102 -6.30 4.34 -7.52
N GLY A 103 -6.95 5.12 -6.66
CA GLY A 103 -6.51 6.47 -6.29
C GLY A 103 -5.12 6.47 -5.63
N MET A 104 -4.84 5.48 -4.79
CA MET A 104 -3.55 5.32 -4.11
C MET A 104 -2.43 4.91 -5.09
N GLN A 105 -2.68 3.94 -5.96
CA GLN A 105 -1.72 3.54 -7.00
C GLN A 105 -1.39 4.71 -7.94
N ASN A 106 -2.38 5.53 -8.28
CA ASN A 106 -2.20 6.74 -9.10
C ASN A 106 -1.41 7.85 -8.40
N SER A 107 -1.50 7.93 -7.08
CA SER A 107 -0.85 8.95 -6.26
C SER A 107 0.50 8.52 -5.71
N SER A 108 0.88 7.25 -5.83
CA SER A 108 2.25 6.77 -5.58
C SER A 108 3.31 7.55 -6.38
N ARG A 109 2.91 8.18 -7.49
CA ARG A 109 3.69 9.15 -8.29
C ARG A 109 4.06 10.44 -7.54
N LEU A 110 3.42 10.72 -6.40
CA LEU A 110 3.58 11.93 -5.58
C LEU A 110 4.37 11.66 -4.30
N MET A 111 4.59 10.39 -3.92
CA MET A 111 5.50 10.11 -2.81
C MET A 111 6.93 10.36 -3.30
N PRO A 112 7.72 11.19 -2.59
CA PRO A 112 9.14 11.27 -2.87
C PRO A 112 9.71 9.87 -2.78
N SER A 113 10.48 9.45 -3.78
CA SER A 113 11.38 8.32 -3.62
C SER A 113 12.19 8.59 -2.35
N MET A 114 11.97 7.79 -1.30
CA MET A 114 12.74 7.86 -0.06
C MET A 114 14.15 7.38 -0.40
N GLY A 115 14.98 8.30 -0.89
CA GLY A 115 16.30 8.01 -1.44
C GLY A 115 16.49 8.73 -2.77
N ASP A 116 16.98 9.96 -2.72
CA ASP A 116 17.43 10.68 -3.90
C ASP A 116 18.71 10.01 -4.43
N THR A 117 18.54 8.95 -5.21
CA THR A 117 19.57 8.37 -6.07
C THR A 117 19.02 8.33 -7.47
N ASN A 118 18.92 9.49 -8.13
CA ASN A 118 18.87 9.61 -9.61
C ASN A 118 18.13 8.45 -10.32
N VAL A 119 16.96 8.05 -9.81
CA VAL A 119 16.01 7.30 -10.62
C VAL A 119 15.43 8.40 -11.46
N SER A 120 16.09 8.56 -12.61
CA SER A 120 15.79 9.54 -13.64
C SER A 120 14.30 9.85 -13.65
N LYS A 121 13.98 11.12 -13.90
CA LYS A 121 12.72 11.52 -14.52
C LYS A 121 12.45 10.62 -15.73
N THR A 122 11.93 9.41 -15.50
CA THR A 122 11.32 8.59 -16.52
C THR A 122 9.93 9.15 -16.61
N GLU A 123 9.84 10.25 -17.37
CA GLU A 123 8.57 10.79 -17.87
C GLU A 123 7.78 9.73 -18.67
N ASP A 124 8.37 8.55 -18.92
CA ASP A 124 7.80 7.43 -19.70
C ASP A 124 7.80 6.05 -18.99
N ALA A 125 7.72 5.97 -17.66
CA ALA A 125 7.17 4.77 -17.00
C ALA A 125 5.63 4.90 -16.96
N SER A 126 5.06 4.91 -18.16
CA SER A 126 3.75 5.47 -18.50
C SER A 126 2.63 4.43 -18.39
N GLY A 127 2.20 4.06 -17.18
CA GLY A 127 0.99 3.25 -16.99
C GLY A 127 0.79 2.79 -15.54
N GLU A 128 -0.45 2.66 -15.10
CA GLU A 128 -0.77 1.75 -13.99
C GLU A 128 -0.33 0.36 -14.47
N VAL A 129 0.71 -0.23 -13.86
CA VAL A 129 1.21 -1.55 -14.32
C VAL A 129 0.32 -2.66 -13.79
N PHE A 130 -0.15 -2.50 -12.56
CA PHE A 130 -0.98 -3.47 -11.85
C PHE A 130 -2.29 -2.81 -11.43
N GLY A 131 -3.38 -3.56 -11.54
CA GLY A 131 -4.66 -3.26 -10.93
C GLY A 131 -4.93 -4.19 -9.77
N THR A 132 -5.82 -3.80 -8.87
CA THR A 132 -6.35 -4.71 -7.86
C THR A 132 -7.84 -4.47 -7.71
N SER A 133 -8.60 -5.56 -7.69
CA SER A 133 -10.04 -5.54 -7.45
C SER A 133 -10.40 -6.37 -6.23
N PHE A 134 -11.42 -5.91 -5.53
CA PHE A 134 -11.98 -6.49 -4.33
C PHE A 134 -13.47 -6.71 -4.54
N SER A 135 -13.98 -7.84 -4.05
CA SER A 135 -15.41 -8.11 -3.92
C SER A 135 -15.69 -8.81 -2.61
N PHE A 136 -16.85 -8.52 -2.01
CA PHE A 136 -17.33 -9.21 -0.82
C PHE A 136 -18.83 -9.40 -0.94
N THR A 137 -19.27 -10.64 -1.10
CA THR A 137 -20.69 -10.96 -1.32
C THR A 137 -20.98 -12.35 -0.80
N ASN A 138 -22.09 -12.52 -0.08
CA ASN A 138 -22.52 -13.80 0.51
C ASN A 138 -21.41 -14.48 1.33
N ASP A 139 -20.75 -13.73 2.21
CA ASP A 139 -19.65 -14.22 3.07
C ASP A 139 -18.41 -14.74 2.28
N VAL A 140 -18.32 -14.42 0.98
CA VAL A 140 -17.15 -14.71 0.14
C VAL A 140 -16.43 -13.43 -0.21
N PHE A 141 -15.17 -13.32 0.20
CA PHE A 141 -14.26 -12.26 -0.21
C PHE A 141 -13.38 -12.72 -1.35
N LYS A 142 -13.19 -11.87 -2.37
CA LYS A 142 -12.20 -12.09 -3.43
C LYS A 142 -11.34 -10.85 -3.61
N ARG A 143 -10.04 -11.09 -3.76
CA ARG A 143 -9.04 -10.15 -4.23
C ARG A 143 -8.43 -10.73 -5.50
N ASP A 144 -8.39 -9.92 -6.54
CA ASP A 144 -7.80 -10.25 -7.83
C ASP A 144 -6.85 -9.11 -8.22
N ALA A 145 -5.59 -9.45 -8.47
CA ALA A 145 -4.59 -8.51 -8.97
C ALA A 145 -4.19 -8.91 -10.39
N TYR A 146 -4.14 -7.92 -11.28
CA TYR A 146 -3.96 -8.16 -12.70
C TYR A 146 -3.02 -7.13 -13.32
N ILE A 147 -2.44 -7.47 -14.46
CA ILE A 147 -1.59 -6.55 -15.23
C ILE A 147 -2.50 -5.69 -16.12
N ILE A 148 -2.42 -4.37 -15.98
CA ILE A 148 -3.18 -3.42 -16.80
C ILE A 148 -2.46 -3.14 -18.12
N ASP A 149 -1.13 -2.99 -18.08
CA ASP A 149 -0.28 -2.69 -19.23
C ASP A 149 0.91 -3.66 -19.29
N GLU A 150 0.81 -4.66 -20.16
CA GLU A 150 1.86 -5.67 -20.37
C GLU A 150 3.18 -5.08 -20.88
N ALA A 151 3.12 -4.01 -21.68
CA ALA A 151 4.33 -3.37 -22.21
C ALA A 151 5.06 -2.58 -21.12
N ALA A 152 4.33 -1.87 -20.27
CA ALA A 152 4.87 -1.21 -19.09
C ALA A 152 5.39 -2.22 -18.06
N HIS A 153 4.68 -3.34 -17.86
CA HIS A 153 5.10 -4.45 -16.99
C HIS A 153 6.44 -5.03 -17.42
N LYS A 154 6.61 -5.32 -18.72
CA LYS A 154 7.88 -5.83 -19.25
C LYS A 154 9.03 -4.84 -19.02
N LYS A 155 8.81 -3.55 -19.26
CA LYS A 155 9.82 -2.51 -18.98
C LYS A 155 10.20 -2.47 -17.50
N GLN A 156 9.23 -2.64 -16.60
CA GLN A 156 9.46 -2.69 -15.16
C GLN A 156 10.27 -3.93 -14.76
N LEU A 157 10.01 -5.09 -15.36
CA LEU A 157 10.82 -6.29 -15.12
C LEU A 157 12.25 -6.14 -15.60
N ASP A 158 12.45 -5.54 -16.78
CA ASP A 158 13.78 -5.29 -17.34
C ASP A 158 14.59 -4.32 -16.47
N SER A 159 13.97 -3.27 -15.91
CA SER A 159 14.64 -2.33 -15.00
C SER A 159 14.96 -2.94 -13.62
N MET A 160 14.15 -3.91 -13.17
CA MET A 160 14.35 -4.56 -11.87
C MET A 160 15.54 -5.52 -11.82
N GLN A 161 15.99 -6.07 -12.95
CA GLN A 161 17.14 -7.00 -12.97
C GLN A 161 18.40 -6.41 -12.32
N GLY A 162 18.59 -5.09 -12.42
CA GLY A 162 19.71 -4.38 -11.77
C GLY A 162 19.52 -4.12 -10.28
N MET A 163 18.31 -4.27 -9.76
CA MET A 163 17.94 -3.99 -8.36
C MET A 163 17.64 -5.27 -7.54
N GLU A 164 17.58 -6.45 -8.18
CA GLU A 164 17.29 -7.73 -7.51
C GLU A 164 18.23 -8.01 -6.32
N ALA A 165 19.51 -7.62 -6.42
CA ALA A 165 20.48 -7.80 -5.34
C ALA A 165 20.18 -6.97 -4.09
N PHE A 166 19.48 -5.84 -4.24
CA PHE A 166 19.11 -4.93 -3.14
C PHE A 166 17.70 -5.20 -2.61
N MET A 167 16.77 -5.63 -3.49
CA MET A 167 15.37 -5.87 -3.15
C MET A 167 15.07 -7.33 -2.80
N GLY A 168 16.06 -8.23 -2.90
CA GLY A 168 15.87 -9.67 -2.75
C GLY A 168 15.37 -10.10 -1.37
N SER A 169 15.57 -9.29 -0.32
CA SER A 169 15.01 -9.52 1.02
C SER A 169 13.64 -8.87 1.25
N SER A 170 13.18 -7.99 0.36
CA SER A 170 11.92 -7.29 0.54
C SER A 170 10.74 -8.23 0.33
N THR A 171 9.82 -8.23 1.29
CA THR A 171 8.59 -9.02 1.24
C THR A 171 7.36 -8.13 1.12
N TYR A 172 6.34 -8.60 0.43
CA TYR A 172 5.02 -8.01 0.42
C TYR A 172 4.09 -8.84 1.31
N LYS A 173 3.50 -8.21 2.33
CA LYS A 173 2.58 -8.86 3.27
C LYS A 173 1.16 -8.38 3.03
N LEU A 174 0.28 -9.30 2.69
CA LEU A 174 -1.16 -9.09 2.71
C LEU A 174 -1.69 -9.48 4.07
N LYS A 175 -2.39 -8.56 4.73
CA LYS A 175 -3.11 -8.80 5.98
C LYS A 175 -4.56 -8.41 5.81
N TYR A 176 -5.45 -9.40 5.90
CA TYR A 176 -6.89 -9.22 5.80
C TYR A 176 -7.57 -9.70 7.06
N THR A 177 -8.36 -8.84 7.70
CA THR A 177 -9.18 -9.18 8.87
C THR A 177 -10.65 -9.09 8.49
N PHE A 178 -11.39 -10.16 8.78
CA PHE A 178 -12.80 -10.32 8.43
C PHE A 178 -13.70 -10.23 9.66
N PRO A 179 -14.99 -9.92 9.49
CA PRO A 179 -15.92 -9.84 10.61
C PRO A 179 -16.17 -11.21 11.26
N LYS A 180 -16.13 -12.27 10.46
CA LYS A 180 -16.37 -13.67 10.85
C LYS A 180 -15.09 -14.50 10.70
N LYS A 181 -15.12 -15.69 11.28
CA LYS A 181 -14.03 -16.66 11.13
C LYS A 181 -13.91 -17.13 9.69
N ILE A 182 -12.68 -17.38 9.29
CA ILE A 182 -12.37 -17.93 7.99
C ILE A 182 -12.62 -19.43 8.03
N LYS A 183 -13.47 -19.90 7.12
CA LYS A 183 -13.75 -21.31 6.92
C LYS A 183 -12.75 -21.93 5.93
N GLU A 184 -12.57 -21.27 4.79
CA GLU A 184 -11.70 -21.72 3.71
C GLU A 184 -10.98 -20.52 3.09
N ALA A 185 -9.75 -20.75 2.61
CA ALA A 185 -8.96 -19.78 1.85
C ALA A 185 -8.31 -20.48 0.65
N SER A 186 -8.18 -19.79 -0.47
CA SER A 186 -7.55 -20.33 -1.69
C SER A 186 -6.04 -20.54 -1.58
N VAL A 187 -5.41 -20.04 -0.51
CA VAL A 187 -3.96 -20.03 -0.31
C VAL A 187 -3.58 -20.96 0.84
N GLU A 188 -2.82 -22.01 0.54
CA GLU A 188 -2.47 -23.07 1.50
C GLU A 188 -1.41 -22.65 2.53
N ASP A 189 -0.50 -21.77 2.15
CA ASP A 189 0.64 -21.32 2.98
C ASP A 189 0.35 -20.03 3.76
N ALA A 190 -0.94 -19.68 3.91
CA ALA A 190 -1.35 -18.52 4.68
C ALA A 190 -1.28 -18.79 6.19
N THR A 191 -1.03 -17.73 6.96
CA THR A 191 -1.07 -17.78 8.43
C THR A 191 -2.36 -17.15 8.95
N PHE A 192 -2.90 -17.69 10.03
CA PHE A 192 -4.18 -17.26 10.61
C PHE A 192 -4.00 -16.71 12.03
N SER A 193 -4.77 -15.70 12.40
CA SER A 193 -4.85 -15.25 13.80
C SER A 193 -5.52 -16.30 14.69
N LEU A 194 -5.29 -16.19 16.00
CA LEU A 194 -5.85 -17.11 17.00
C LEU A 194 -7.39 -17.13 17.03
N ASP A 195 -8.03 -16.01 16.71
CA ASP A 195 -9.49 -15.92 16.60
C ASP A 195 -10.03 -16.45 15.26
N GLY A 196 -9.15 -16.82 14.32
CA GLY A 196 -9.49 -17.33 13.00
C GLY A 196 -10.02 -16.27 12.03
N LYS A 197 -9.97 -14.97 12.37
CA LYS A 197 -10.57 -13.89 11.57
C LYS A 197 -9.60 -13.17 10.65
N THR A 198 -8.30 -13.29 10.92
CA THR A 198 -7.25 -12.63 10.13
C THR A 198 -6.45 -13.67 9.38
N ILE A 199 -6.24 -13.41 8.09
CA ILE A 199 -5.31 -14.14 7.23
C ILE A 199 -4.13 -13.23 6.88
N VAL A 200 -2.93 -13.80 6.91
CA VAL A 200 -1.71 -13.13 6.50
C VAL A 200 -0.98 -13.99 5.47
N ILE A 201 -0.69 -13.39 4.32
CA ILE A 201 0.03 -14.00 3.20
C ILE A 201 1.28 -13.18 2.96
N GLU A 202 2.43 -13.84 2.89
CA GLU A 202 3.72 -13.21 2.65
C GLU A 202 4.29 -13.76 1.34
N ARG A 203 4.72 -12.85 0.45
CA ARG A 203 5.40 -13.18 -0.81
C ARG A 203 6.65 -12.35 -0.91
N SER A 204 7.66 -12.84 -1.63
CA SER A 204 8.77 -11.96 -2.02
C SER A 204 8.24 -10.87 -2.93
N PHE A 205 8.78 -9.65 -2.78
CA PHE A 205 8.38 -8.52 -3.62
C PHE A 205 8.64 -8.83 -5.11
N THR A 206 9.73 -9.53 -5.42
CA THR A 206 10.05 -9.99 -6.78
C THR A 206 9.01 -10.97 -7.34
N ALA A 207 8.46 -11.88 -6.53
CA ALA A 207 7.40 -12.78 -7.00
C ALA A 207 6.15 -12.01 -7.39
N TYR A 208 5.74 -11.04 -6.56
CA TYR A 208 4.61 -10.15 -6.84
C TYR A 208 4.82 -9.35 -8.13
N ILE A 209 5.97 -8.70 -8.31
CA ILE A 209 6.20 -7.92 -9.54
C ILE A 209 6.23 -8.81 -10.78
N ARG A 210 6.77 -10.03 -10.69
CA ARG A 210 6.78 -10.97 -11.83
C ARG A 210 5.38 -11.47 -12.19
N ASN A 211 4.57 -11.75 -11.18
CA ASN A 211 3.21 -12.22 -11.36
C ASN A 211 2.32 -11.69 -10.22
N PRO A 212 1.42 -10.72 -10.47
CA PRO A 212 0.57 -10.15 -9.43
C PRO A 212 -0.43 -11.18 -8.85
N ASP A 213 -0.79 -12.20 -9.62
CA ASP A 213 -1.74 -13.26 -9.26
C ASP A 213 -1.28 -14.08 -8.05
N VAL A 214 0.02 -14.05 -7.69
CA VAL A 214 0.54 -14.74 -6.49
C VAL A 214 -0.05 -14.20 -5.19
N LEU A 215 -0.74 -13.07 -5.27
CA LEU A 215 -1.45 -12.41 -4.18
C LEU A 215 -2.98 -12.55 -4.29
N ASP A 216 -3.49 -13.26 -5.29
CA ASP A 216 -4.92 -13.51 -5.42
C ASP A 216 -5.42 -14.33 -4.24
N LEU A 217 -6.59 -13.95 -3.77
CA LEU A 217 -7.13 -14.48 -2.55
C LEU A 217 -8.65 -14.59 -2.65
N GLU A 218 -9.14 -15.81 -2.47
CA GLU A 218 -10.54 -16.09 -2.20
C GLU A 218 -10.65 -16.62 -0.76
N VAL A 219 -11.55 -16.03 0.01
CA VAL A 219 -11.82 -16.40 1.41
C VAL A 219 -13.32 -16.62 1.57
N ILE A 220 -13.68 -17.76 2.12
CA ILE A 220 -15.05 -18.11 2.50
C ILE A 220 -15.13 -18.03 4.01
N LEU A 221 -16.05 -17.22 4.52
CA LEU A 221 -16.28 -17.09 5.95
C LEU A 221 -17.28 -18.14 6.45
N GLU A 222 -17.26 -18.41 7.75
CA GLU A 222 -18.27 -19.27 8.38
C GLU A 222 -19.67 -18.65 8.25
N ASN A 223 -20.67 -19.52 8.00
CA ASN A 223 -22.07 -19.14 8.14
C ASN A 223 -22.41 -19.00 9.63
N GLU A 224 -23.41 -18.18 9.97
CA GLU A 224 -23.96 -18.09 11.34
C GLU A 224 -24.41 -19.46 11.88
#